data_AF-A0AAU7IUE8-F1
#
_entry.id   AF-A0AAU7IUE8-F1
#
_cell.length_a   1.000
_cell.length_b   1.000
_cell.length_c   1.000
_cell.angle_alpha   90.00
_cell.angle_beta   90.00
_cell.angle_gamma   90.00
#
_symmetry.space_group_name_H-M   'P 1'
#
loop_
_entity.id
_entity.type
_entity.pdbx_description
1 polymer ?
#
loop_
_entity_poly.entity_id
_entity_poly.type
_entity_poly.pdbx_seq_one_letter_code
_entity_poly.pdbx_strand_id
1 'polypeptide(L)'
;MSVRRDSDGKYVTSEQPFKQYDEKWRADNAATWEAPSQPNQPVNNSWGSIQQPTSTSTSMSYEDQLAFASGARKVLALIIIWFTLWGVILIPGLQASQMLIYAGGLTSILGRIIFSILFSVYSILFAPLQFAYLFDVDLGMRLLIQLGMIVVLSFLVFKFWQKLKKKILYSVAIIAVLAYIAVGLVSLNSGLWESFKFFPYLS
;
A
#
# COMPACT_ATOMS: atom_id res chain seq x y z
N MET A 1 6.91 -0.31 42.47
CA MET A 1 6.78 -1.74 42.19
C MET A 1 6.70 -2.47 43.52
N SER A 2 5.62 -3.21 43.80
CA SER A 2 5.47 -3.94 45.07
C SER A 2 5.69 -5.43 44.84
N VAL A 3 6.39 -6.08 45.78
CA VAL A 3 6.64 -7.53 45.76
C VAL A 3 5.73 -8.17 46.80
N ARG A 4 4.99 -9.20 46.41
CA ARG A 4 4.17 -10.01 47.32
C ARG A 4 4.57 -11.48 47.22
N ARG A 5 4.32 -12.23 48.29
CA ARG A 5 4.54 -13.68 48.31
C ARG A 5 3.26 -14.38 47.87
N ASP A 6 3.40 -15.30 46.93
CA ASP A 6 2.29 -16.18 46.52
C ASP A 6 2.10 -17.32 47.53
N SER A 7 0.96 -17.99 47.45
CA SER A 7 0.55 -19.16 48.24
C SER A 7 1.58 -20.30 48.23
N ASP A 8 2.36 -20.44 47.15
CA ASP A 8 3.47 -21.39 47.01
C ASP A 8 4.80 -20.92 47.61
N GLY A 9 4.81 -19.78 48.34
CA GLY A 9 6.00 -19.26 49.01
C GLY A 9 7.00 -18.54 48.11
N LYS A 10 6.68 -18.33 46.83
CA LYS A 10 7.53 -17.63 45.83
C LYS A 10 7.20 -16.14 45.73
N TYR A 11 8.17 -15.33 45.30
CA TYR A 11 8.00 -13.88 45.18
C TYR A 11 7.50 -13.49 43.79
N VAL A 12 6.48 -12.63 43.74
CA VAL A 12 5.92 -12.08 42.50
C VAL A 12 5.84 -10.55 42.57
N THR A 13 6.06 -9.88 41.44
CA THR A 13 6.01 -8.41 41.35
C THR A 13 4.65 -7.93 40.85
N SER A 14 4.24 -6.73 41.25
CA SER A 14 2.98 -6.10 40.81
C SER A 14 2.88 -5.90 39.29
N GLU A 15 4.02 -5.77 38.60
CA GLU A 15 4.09 -5.57 37.15
C GLU A 15 4.13 -6.88 36.37
N GLN A 16 4.59 -7.97 36.98
CA GLN A 16 4.66 -9.29 36.35
C GLN A 16 4.20 -10.37 37.34
N PRO A 17 2.90 -10.44 37.64
CA PRO A 17 2.34 -11.33 38.67
C PRO A 17 2.50 -12.82 38.32
N PHE A 18 2.76 -13.15 37.05
CA PHE A 18 2.94 -14.51 36.56
C PHE A 18 4.40 -14.98 36.58
N LYS A 19 5.35 -14.09 36.88
CA LYS A 19 6.78 -14.41 36.91
C LYS A 19 7.22 -14.59 38.36
N GLN A 20 7.53 -15.84 38.68
CA GLN A 20 7.94 -16.26 40.02
C GLN A 20 9.46 -16.12 40.14
N TYR A 21 9.90 -15.45 41.21
CA TYR A 21 11.30 -15.24 41.52
C TYR A 21 11.66 -16.00 42.81
N ASP A 22 12.89 -16.51 42.84
CA ASP A 22 13.46 -17.20 43.98
C ASP A 22 14.02 -16.21 45.01
N GLU A 23 14.33 -16.73 46.20
CA GLU A 23 14.80 -15.91 47.33
C GLU A 23 16.16 -15.26 47.05
N LYS A 24 16.99 -15.90 46.22
CA LYS A 24 18.28 -15.39 45.77
C LYS A 24 18.12 -14.15 44.89
N TRP A 25 17.18 -14.17 43.94
CA TRP A 25 16.85 -13.00 43.14
C TRP A 25 16.38 -11.81 43.99
N ARG A 26 15.64 -12.04 45.10
CA ARG A 26 15.24 -10.97 46.02
C ARG A 26 16.45 -10.31 46.68
N ALA A 27 17.39 -11.11 47.19
CA ALA A 27 18.57 -10.62 47.88
C ALA A 27 19.44 -9.75 46.95
N ASP A 28 19.62 -10.17 45.70
CA ASP A 28 20.42 -9.45 44.71
C ASP A 28 19.81 -8.11 44.27
N ASN A 29 18.49 -7.93 44.45
CA ASN A 29 17.78 -6.73 44.03
C ASN A 29 17.22 -5.90 45.19
N ALA A 30 17.43 -6.28 46.45
CA ALA A 30 16.84 -5.62 47.63
C ALA A 30 17.14 -4.10 47.70
N ALA A 31 18.32 -3.69 47.26
CA ALA A 31 18.75 -2.29 47.24
C ALA A 31 17.92 -1.40 46.29
N THR A 32 17.25 -1.98 45.29
CA THR A 32 16.39 -1.24 44.36
C THR A 32 14.95 -1.09 44.87
N TRP A 33 14.58 -1.81 45.95
CA TRP A 33 13.18 -1.93 46.41
C TRP A 33 12.94 -1.42 47.82
N GLU A 34 13.97 -1.33 48.67
CA GLU A 34 13.86 -0.84 50.05
C GLU A 34 13.88 0.70 50.18
N ALA A 35 13.68 1.45 49.07
CA ALA A 35 13.50 2.89 49.16
C ALA A 35 12.21 3.20 49.96
N PRO A 36 12.30 3.75 51.19
CA PRO A 36 11.12 4.04 51.98
C PRO A 36 10.37 5.19 51.31
N SER A 37 9.07 5.00 51.13
CA SER A 37 8.16 6.09 50.80
C SER A 37 7.99 6.96 52.04
N GLN A 38 8.73 8.07 52.13
CA GLN A 38 8.37 9.18 53.03
C GLN A 38 8.61 10.57 52.40
N PRO A 39 7.82 11.58 52.81
CA PRO A 39 7.51 12.76 52.02
C PRO A 39 8.33 14.01 52.38
N ASN A 40 8.48 14.91 51.41
CA ASN A 40 8.92 16.32 51.51
C ASN A 40 10.25 16.63 52.25
N GLN A 41 11.31 16.96 51.50
CA GLN A 41 12.04 18.24 51.61
C GLN A 41 13.06 18.44 50.47
N PRO A 42 13.38 19.69 50.06
CA PRO A 42 14.17 19.98 48.87
C PRO A 42 15.66 20.01 49.20
N VAL A 43 16.49 19.27 48.46
CA VAL A 43 17.95 19.39 48.54
C VAL A 43 18.53 19.54 47.14
N ASN A 44 18.89 20.79 46.85
CA ASN A 44 19.82 21.21 45.81
C ASN A 44 21.11 20.42 45.93
N ASN A 45 21.51 19.70 44.88
CA ASN A 45 22.89 19.23 44.67
C ASN A 45 23.18 19.13 43.16
N SER A 46 23.76 20.21 42.63
CA SER A 46 24.47 20.25 41.36
C SER A 46 25.72 19.37 41.43
N TRP A 47 25.80 18.29 40.66
CA TRP A 47 27.05 17.72 40.12
C TRP A 47 26.75 16.86 38.88
N GLY A 48 27.44 17.19 37.78
CA GLY A 48 27.78 16.23 36.72
C GLY A 48 26.81 16.15 35.55
N SER A 49 27.01 17.02 34.56
CA SER A 49 26.59 16.80 33.18
C SER A 49 27.15 15.48 32.64
N ILE A 50 26.40 14.39 32.76
CA ILE A 50 26.56 13.24 31.88
C ILE A 50 25.51 13.44 30.79
N GLN A 51 25.98 13.82 29.61
CA GLN A 51 25.16 13.83 28.40
C GLN A 51 24.61 12.42 28.19
N GLN A 52 23.35 12.24 28.55
CA GLN A 52 22.55 11.16 28.03
C GLN A 52 22.51 11.34 26.51
N PRO A 53 22.95 10.37 25.69
CA PRO A 53 22.71 10.46 24.26
C PRO A 53 21.19 10.51 24.10
N THR A 54 20.69 11.68 23.73
CA THR A 54 19.31 11.90 23.31
C THR A 54 19.13 11.13 22.01
N SER A 55 19.00 9.82 22.15
CA SER A 55 18.44 8.96 21.14
C SER A 55 16.95 9.29 21.16
N THR A 56 16.58 10.37 20.47
CA THR A 56 15.21 10.63 20.05
C THR A 56 14.85 9.51 19.07
N SER A 57 14.73 8.29 19.60
CA SER A 57 13.99 7.25 18.94
C SER A 57 12.56 7.75 18.96
N THR A 58 12.11 8.24 17.82
CA THR A 58 10.69 8.40 17.54
C THR A 58 10.11 6.99 17.53
N SER A 59 9.98 6.37 18.71
CA SER A 59 9.29 5.09 18.86
C SER A 59 7.82 5.42 18.65
N MET A 60 7.39 5.26 17.40
CA MET A 60 6.01 5.39 16.99
C MET A 60 5.15 4.58 17.97
N SER A 61 4.19 5.23 18.62
CA SER A 61 3.34 4.58 19.63
C SER A 61 2.65 3.37 19.00
N TYR A 62 2.25 2.37 19.79
CA TYR A 62 1.59 1.18 19.25
C TYR A 62 0.33 1.54 18.43
N GLU A 63 -0.40 2.58 18.84
CA GLU A 63 -1.53 3.12 18.09
C GLU A 63 -1.11 3.79 16.77
N ASP A 64 -0.01 4.54 16.77
CA ASP A 64 0.54 5.13 15.55
C ASP A 64 1.07 4.05 14.59
N GLN A 65 1.66 2.97 15.10
CA GLN A 65 2.08 1.82 14.27
C GLN A 65 0.89 1.09 13.65
N LEU A 66 -0.19 0.90 14.42
CA LEU A 66 -1.43 0.32 13.90
C LEU A 66 -2.09 1.22 12.86
N ALA A 67 -2.13 2.54 13.11
CA ALA A 67 -2.64 3.52 12.16
C ALA A 67 -1.82 3.55 10.87
N PHE A 68 -0.48 3.54 10.98
CA PHE A 68 0.44 3.46 9.85
C PHE A 68 0.28 2.17 9.05
N ALA A 69 0.22 1.02 9.71
CA ALA A 69 -0.01 -0.27 9.07
C ALA A 69 -1.37 -0.30 8.34
N SER A 70 -2.41 0.30 8.93
CA SER A 70 -3.72 0.41 8.30
C SER A 70 -3.70 1.34 7.07
N GLY A 71 -2.95 2.44 7.13
CA GLY A 71 -2.76 3.38 6.03
C GLY A 71 -1.97 2.76 4.88
N ALA A 72 -0.85 2.10 5.19
CA ALA A 72 0.00 1.41 4.23
C ALA A 72 -0.78 0.33 3.46
N ARG A 73 -1.64 -0.45 4.14
CA ARG A 73 -2.52 -1.43 3.49
C ARG A 73 -3.49 -0.79 2.49
N LYS A 74 -4.07 0.37 2.82
CA LYS A 74 -4.97 1.09 1.91
C LYS A 74 -4.23 1.61 0.68
N VAL A 75 -3.04 2.17 0.86
CA VAL A 75 -2.19 2.64 -0.25
C VAL A 75 -1.77 1.46 -1.13
N LEU A 76 -1.34 0.34 -0.55
CA LEU A 76 -0.99 -0.86 -1.30
C LEU A 76 -2.18 -1.40 -2.11
N ALA A 77 -3.36 -1.49 -1.50
CA ALA A 77 -4.58 -1.90 -2.20
C ALA A 77 -4.90 -0.97 -3.39
N LEU A 78 -4.70 0.34 -3.21
CA LEU A 78 -4.88 1.33 -4.28
C LEU A 78 -3.93 1.07 -5.45
N ILE A 79 -2.64 0.86 -5.16
CA ILE A 79 -1.62 0.57 -6.16
C ILE A 79 -1.97 -0.71 -6.92
N ILE A 80 -2.39 -1.76 -6.22
CA ILE A 80 -2.79 -3.03 -6.84
C ILE A 80 -3.99 -2.84 -7.77
N ILE A 81 -5.00 -2.08 -7.35
CA ILE A 81 -6.19 -1.80 -8.19
C ILE A 81 -5.78 -1.06 -9.46
N TRP A 82 -4.94 -0.04 -9.33
CA TRP A 82 -4.45 0.72 -10.47
C TRP A 82 -3.57 -0.08 -11.41
N PHE A 83 -2.67 -0.90 -10.85
CA PHE A 83 -1.83 -1.82 -11.61
C PHE A 83 -2.68 -2.85 -12.36
N THR A 84 -3.72 -3.39 -11.73
CA THR A 84 -4.65 -4.33 -12.39
C THR A 84 -5.40 -3.66 -13.53
N LEU A 85 -5.94 -2.46 -13.30
CA LEU A 85 -6.67 -1.72 -14.32
C LEU A 85 -5.78 -1.38 -15.52
N TRP A 86 -4.55 -0.93 -15.26
CA TRP A 86 -3.63 -0.54 -16.32
C TRP A 86 -2.93 -1.74 -16.95
N GLY A 87 -2.12 -2.45 -16.18
CA GLY A 87 -1.22 -3.49 -16.67
C GLY A 87 -1.92 -4.80 -17.05
N VAL A 88 -3.04 -5.15 -16.41
CA VAL A 88 -3.72 -6.44 -16.63
C VAL A 88 -4.95 -6.31 -17.53
N ILE A 89 -5.59 -5.13 -17.58
CA ILE A 89 -6.80 -4.93 -18.38
C ILE A 89 -6.51 -4.06 -19.61
N LEU A 90 -6.09 -2.81 -19.40
CA LEU A 90 -6.00 -1.84 -20.49
C LEU A 90 -4.85 -2.15 -21.46
N ILE A 91 -3.63 -2.38 -20.98
CA ILE A 91 -2.46 -2.64 -21.83
C ILE A 91 -2.65 -3.86 -22.73
N PRO A 92 -2.94 -5.08 -22.21
CA PRO A 92 -3.10 -6.26 -23.06
C PRO A 92 -4.31 -6.12 -24.00
N GLY A 93 -5.41 -5.49 -23.57
CA GLY A 93 -6.56 -5.23 -24.42
C GLY A 93 -6.26 -4.26 -25.56
N LEU A 94 -5.51 -3.18 -25.30
CA LEU A 94 -5.07 -2.21 -26.31
C LEU A 94 -4.12 -2.85 -27.32
N GLN A 95 -3.15 -3.63 -26.86
CA GLN A 95 -2.22 -4.34 -27.73
C GLN A 95 -2.94 -5.39 -28.60
N ALA A 96 -3.80 -6.20 -27.99
CA ALA A 96 -4.56 -7.22 -28.72
C ALA A 96 -5.45 -6.58 -29.77
N SER A 97 -6.17 -5.51 -29.43
CA SER A 97 -7.00 -4.78 -30.38
C SER A 97 -6.19 -4.12 -31.50
N GLN A 98 -5.01 -3.56 -31.23
CA GLN A 98 -4.10 -3.10 -32.28
C GLN A 98 -3.66 -4.23 -33.22
N MET A 99 -3.28 -5.38 -32.68
CA MET A 99 -2.90 -6.54 -33.51
C MET A 99 -4.04 -6.99 -34.42
N LEU A 100 -5.28 -7.03 -33.92
CA LEU A 100 -6.47 -7.33 -34.74
C LEU A 100 -6.69 -6.28 -35.84
N ILE A 101 -6.41 -5.01 -35.56
CA ILE A 101 -6.51 -3.92 -36.56
C ILE A 101 -5.52 -4.17 -37.70
N TYR A 102 -4.26 -4.47 -37.36
CA TYR A 102 -3.19 -4.69 -38.34
C TYR A 102 -3.32 -6.01 -39.09
N ALA A 103 -3.91 -7.04 -38.47
CA ALA A 103 -4.19 -8.32 -39.13
C ALA A 103 -5.20 -8.19 -40.29
N GLY A 104 -6.02 -7.15 -40.30
CA GLY A 104 -7.02 -6.91 -41.34
C GLY A 104 -8.28 -7.80 -41.21
N GLY A 105 -9.12 -7.80 -42.25
CA GLY A 105 -10.36 -8.60 -42.29
C GLY A 105 -11.47 -8.11 -41.34
N LEU A 106 -12.46 -8.97 -41.10
CA LEU A 106 -13.64 -8.65 -40.25
C LEU A 106 -13.25 -8.37 -38.79
N THR A 107 -12.21 -9.04 -38.28
CA THR A 107 -11.68 -8.83 -36.93
C THR A 107 -11.07 -7.44 -36.75
N SER A 108 -10.60 -6.79 -37.83
CA SER A 108 -10.09 -5.42 -37.79
C SER A 108 -11.16 -4.40 -37.41
N ILE A 109 -12.39 -4.57 -37.90
CA ILE A 109 -13.51 -3.68 -37.58
C ILE A 109 -13.82 -3.74 -36.08
N LEU A 110 -13.94 -4.96 -35.54
CA LEU A 110 -14.18 -5.18 -34.13
C LEU A 110 -13.00 -4.69 -33.27
N GLY A 111 -11.77 -4.93 -33.73
CA GLY A 111 -10.55 -4.41 -33.13
C GLY A 111 -10.54 -2.88 -33.04
N ARG A 112 -10.95 -2.16 -34.08
CA ARG A 112 -11.06 -0.67 -34.07
C ARG A 112 -12.07 -0.17 -33.06
N ILE A 113 -13.23 -0.81 -32.95
CA ILE A 113 -14.27 -0.43 -31.99
C ILE A 113 -13.75 -0.62 -30.57
N ILE A 114 -13.21 -1.81 -30.26
CA ILE A 114 -12.68 -2.13 -28.93
C ILE A 114 -11.51 -1.20 -28.60
N PHE A 115 -10.57 -1.01 -29.52
CA PHE A 115 -9.43 -0.12 -29.35
C PHE A 115 -9.88 1.31 -29.04
N SER A 116 -10.88 1.84 -29.77
CA SER A 116 -11.36 3.21 -29.57
C SER A 116 -11.96 3.42 -28.18
N ILE A 117 -12.72 2.44 -27.67
CA ILE A 117 -13.30 2.46 -26.32
C ILE A 117 -12.19 2.38 -25.27
N LEU A 118 -11.31 1.38 -25.37
CA LEU A 118 -10.21 1.17 -24.43
C LEU A 118 -9.24 2.35 -24.42
N PHE A 119 -8.94 2.92 -25.59
CA PHE A 119 -8.02 4.05 -25.74
C PHE A 119 -8.61 5.33 -25.16
N SER A 120 -9.93 5.54 -25.29
CA SER A 120 -10.63 6.66 -24.67
C SER A 120 -10.58 6.55 -23.14
N VAL A 121 -10.84 5.36 -22.59
CA VAL A 121 -10.73 5.08 -21.15
C VAL A 121 -9.29 5.30 -20.67
N TYR A 122 -8.31 4.74 -21.38
CA TYR A 122 -6.89 4.92 -21.11
C TYR A 122 -6.50 6.41 -21.12
N SER A 123 -6.92 7.15 -22.14
CA SER A 123 -6.61 8.58 -22.27
C SER A 123 -7.22 9.41 -21.14
N ILE A 124 -8.40 9.05 -20.61
CA ILE A 124 -8.99 9.76 -19.46
C ILE A 124 -8.22 9.44 -18.16
N LEU A 125 -7.89 8.17 -17.94
CA LEU A 125 -7.20 7.72 -16.72
C LEU A 125 -5.71 8.11 -16.69
N PHE A 126 -5.08 8.24 -17.86
CA PHE A 126 -3.64 8.49 -18.05
C PHE A 126 -3.35 9.76 -18.86
N ALA A 127 -4.33 10.66 -19.05
CA ALA A 127 -4.15 11.97 -19.67
C ALA A 127 -2.91 12.73 -19.15
N PRO A 128 -2.65 12.80 -17.84
CA PRO A 128 -1.48 13.48 -17.29
C PRO A 128 -0.17 12.88 -17.76
N LEU A 129 -0.10 11.55 -17.89
CA LEU A 129 1.06 10.87 -18.46
C LEU A 129 1.27 11.30 -19.92
N GLN A 130 0.19 11.35 -20.70
CA GLN A 130 0.21 11.80 -22.11
C GLN A 130 0.66 13.27 -22.24
N PHE A 131 0.22 14.15 -21.34
CA PHE A 131 0.70 15.53 -21.29
C PHE A 131 2.16 15.60 -20.85
N ALA A 132 2.60 14.76 -19.91
CA ALA A 132 4.01 14.72 -19.48
C ALA A 132 4.96 14.27 -20.62
N TYR A 133 4.48 13.51 -21.61
CA TYR A 133 5.24 13.23 -22.83
C TYR A 133 5.52 14.49 -23.68
N LEU A 134 4.71 15.54 -23.57
CA LEU A 134 4.89 16.80 -24.31
C LEU A 134 5.94 17.72 -23.68
N PHE A 135 6.31 17.51 -22.42
CA PHE A 135 7.19 18.41 -21.65
C PHE A 135 8.63 17.88 -21.50
N ASP A 136 9.01 16.84 -22.26
CA ASP A 136 10.33 16.19 -22.24
C ASP A 136 10.87 15.90 -20.82
N VAL A 137 9.97 15.54 -19.91
CA VAL A 137 10.31 15.29 -18.50
C VAL A 137 10.88 13.88 -18.35
N ASP A 138 11.74 13.64 -17.36
CA ASP A 138 12.31 12.30 -17.12
C ASP A 138 11.24 11.28 -16.68
N LEU A 139 11.56 9.97 -16.78
CA LEU A 139 10.65 8.90 -16.39
C LEU A 139 10.21 9.01 -14.92
N GLY A 140 11.11 9.45 -14.03
CA GLY A 140 10.82 9.63 -12.61
C GLY A 140 9.72 10.67 -12.36
N MET A 141 9.85 11.87 -12.94
CA MET A 141 8.82 12.91 -12.85
C MET A 141 7.50 12.47 -13.46
N ARG A 142 7.52 11.74 -14.58
CA ARG A 142 6.28 11.22 -15.19
C ARG A 142 5.52 10.31 -14.25
N LEU A 143 6.23 9.42 -13.55
CA LEU A 143 5.64 8.53 -12.55
C LEU A 143 5.09 9.31 -11.35
N LEU A 144 5.78 10.36 -10.91
CA LEU A 144 5.29 11.23 -9.82
C LEU A 144 4.02 11.99 -10.20
N ILE A 145 3.95 12.55 -11.42
CA ILE A 145 2.76 13.22 -11.94
C ILE A 145 1.58 12.23 -12.01
N GLN A 146 1.85 11.01 -12.51
CA GLN A 146 0.84 9.95 -12.56
C GLN A 146 0.37 9.53 -11.17
N LEU A 147 1.28 9.45 -10.19
CA LEU A 147 0.93 9.14 -8.80
C LEU A 147 0.01 10.21 -8.19
N GLY A 148 0.30 11.50 -8.43
CA GLY A 148 -0.57 12.59 -7.99
C GLY A 148 -1.99 12.45 -8.56
N MET A 149 -2.11 12.05 -9.82
CA MET A 149 -3.40 11.88 -10.49
C MET A 149 -4.16 10.64 -10.02
N ILE A 150 -3.45 9.53 -9.76
CA ILE A 150 -3.99 8.35 -9.09
C ILE A 150 -4.61 8.76 -7.75
N VAL A 151 -3.92 9.57 -6.95
CA VAL A 151 -4.42 10.04 -5.64
C VAL A 151 -5.68 10.90 -5.82
N VAL A 152 -5.67 11.86 -6.75
CA VAL A 152 -6.81 12.74 -7.01
C VAL A 152 -8.04 11.95 -7.49
N LEU A 153 -7.89 11.10 -8.51
CA LEU A 153 -8.98 10.28 -9.05
C LEU A 153 -9.53 9.33 -7.98
N SER A 154 -8.65 8.71 -7.21
CA SER A 154 -9.05 7.81 -6.13
C SER A 154 -9.82 8.54 -5.04
N PHE A 155 -9.41 9.77 -4.70
CA PHE A 155 -10.12 10.62 -3.75
C PHE A 155 -11.51 10.99 -4.27
N LEU A 156 -11.65 11.38 -5.54
CA LEU A 156 -12.96 11.64 -6.14
C LEU A 156 -13.86 10.40 -6.09
N VAL A 157 -13.32 9.25 -6.50
CA VAL A 157 -14.06 7.97 -6.47
C VAL A 157 -14.50 7.63 -5.04
N PHE A 158 -13.63 7.81 -4.05
CA PHE A 158 -13.96 7.58 -2.65
C PHE A 158 -15.04 8.55 -2.14
N LYS A 159 -14.91 9.84 -2.43
CA LYS A 159 -15.88 10.88 -2.06
C LYS A 159 -17.28 10.60 -2.62
N PHE A 160 -17.36 10.08 -3.85
CA PHE A 160 -18.63 9.77 -4.51
C PHE A 160 -18.98 8.27 -4.50
N TRP A 161 -18.28 7.46 -3.72
CA TRP A 161 -18.35 5.99 -3.76
C TRP A 161 -19.76 5.47 -3.54
N GLN A 162 -20.48 6.00 -2.53
CA GLN A 162 -21.85 5.55 -2.22
C GLN A 162 -22.82 5.76 -3.40
N LYS A 163 -22.58 6.78 -4.24
CA LYS A 163 -23.42 7.08 -5.41
C LYS A 163 -22.94 6.38 -6.68
N LEU A 164 -21.64 6.15 -6.82
CA LEU A 164 -21.02 5.67 -8.06
C LEU A 164 -20.58 4.21 -8.03
N LYS A 165 -20.55 3.55 -6.87
CA LYS A 165 -20.01 2.17 -6.72
C LYS A 165 -20.50 1.21 -7.79
N LYS A 166 -21.82 1.13 -8.00
CA LYS A 166 -22.40 0.23 -9.00
C LYS A 166 -21.95 0.61 -10.42
N LYS A 167 -22.00 1.90 -10.76
CA LYS A 167 -21.63 2.41 -12.09
C LYS A 167 -20.16 2.14 -12.41
N ILE A 168 -19.27 2.42 -11.45
CA ILE A 168 -17.82 2.18 -11.57
C ILE A 168 -17.54 0.69 -11.72
N LEU A 169 -18.19 -0.16 -10.91
CA LEU A 169 -17.98 -1.60 -10.97
C LEU A 169 -18.43 -2.17 -12.32
N TYR A 170 -19.61 -1.77 -12.81
CA TYR A 170 -20.09 -2.19 -14.13
C TYR A 170 -19.21 -1.68 -15.26
N SER A 171 -18.76 -0.42 -15.20
CA SER A 171 -17.86 0.10 -16.23
C SER A 171 -16.54 -0.67 -16.27
N VAL A 172 -15.94 -0.94 -15.10
CA VAL A 172 -14.69 -1.73 -15.03
C VAL A 172 -14.92 -3.15 -15.56
N ALA A 173 -16.04 -3.79 -15.20
CA ALA A 173 -16.37 -5.12 -15.71
C ALA A 173 -16.55 -5.13 -17.23
N ILE A 174 -17.26 -4.14 -17.80
CA ILE A 174 -17.44 -4.02 -19.26
C ILE A 174 -16.09 -3.80 -19.95
N ILE A 175 -15.24 -2.92 -19.41
CA ILE A 175 -13.90 -2.66 -19.95
C ILE A 175 -13.06 -3.94 -19.93
N ALA A 176 -13.10 -4.70 -18.82
CA ALA A 176 -12.40 -5.98 -18.72
C ALA A 176 -12.90 -6.97 -19.78
N VAL A 177 -14.22 -7.15 -19.90
CA VAL A 177 -14.80 -8.04 -20.91
C VAL A 177 -14.36 -7.64 -22.32
N LEU A 178 -14.41 -6.36 -22.67
CA LEU A 178 -13.97 -5.89 -23.99
C LEU A 178 -12.48 -6.17 -24.24
N ALA A 179 -11.63 -5.91 -23.26
CA ALA A 179 -10.20 -6.21 -23.34
C ALA A 179 -9.95 -7.71 -23.59
N TYR A 180 -10.62 -8.57 -22.82
CA TYR A 180 -10.46 -10.02 -22.96
C TYR A 180 -11.13 -10.61 -24.20
N ILE A 181 -12.17 -9.97 -24.75
CA ILE A 181 -12.68 -10.31 -26.09
C ILE A 181 -11.59 -10.08 -27.14
N ALA A 182 -10.89 -8.94 -27.10
CA ALA A 182 -9.80 -8.69 -28.05
C ALA A 182 -8.65 -9.71 -27.87
N VAL A 183 -8.24 -10.00 -26.64
CA VAL A 183 -7.21 -11.01 -26.37
C VAL A 183 -7.66 -12.41 -26.84
N GLY A 184 -8.92 -12.78 -26.59
CA GLY A 184 -9.49 -14.04 -27.05
C GLY A 184 -9.54 -14.16 -28.57
N LEU A 185 -9.85 -13.07 -29.28
CA LEU A 185 -9.81 -13.07 -30.75
C LEU A 185 -8.38 -13.21 -31.28
N VAL A 186 -7.39 -12.60 -30.61
CA VAL A 186 -5.98 -12.79 -30.94
C VAL A 186 -5.55 -14.25 -30.71
N SER A 187 -5.99 -14.88 -29.62
CA SER A 187 -5.61 -16.26 -29.30
C SER A 187 -6.18 -17.31 -30.27
N LEU A 188 -7.24 -16.98 -31.02
CA LEU A 188 -7.77 -17.83 -32.09
C LEU A 188 -6.90 -17.86 -33.35
N ASN A 189 -5.92 -16.96 -33.46
CA ASN A 189 -4.97 -16.92 -34.57
C ASN A 189 -3.55 -17.20 -34.05
N SER A 190 -2.97 -18.33 -34.44
CA SER A 190 -1.66 -18.76 -33.93
C SER A 190 -0.54 -17.76 -34.22
N GLY A 191 -0.50 -17.16 -35.41
CA GLY A 191 0.52 -16.17 -35.76
C GLY A 191 0.43 -14.88 -34.97
N LEU A 192 -0.80 -14.42 -34.67
CA LEU A 192 -1.00 -13.25 -33.79
C LEU A 192 -0.72 -13.59 -32.33
N TRP A 193 -1.11 -14.78 -31.88
CA TRP A 193 -0.89 -15.24 -30.51
C TRP A 193 0.60 -15.39 -30.17
N GLU A 194 1.39 -15.95 -31.08
CA GLU A 194 2.85 -16.07 -30.91
C GLU A 194 3.54 -14.70 -30.80
N SER A 195 3.01 -13.70 -31.50
CA SER A 195 3.52 -12.32 -31.46
C SER A 195 2.99 -11.51 -30.26
N PHE A 196 1.94 -11.99 -29.59
CA PHE A 196 1.27 -11.29 -28.52
C PHE A 196 2.09 -11.34 -27.23
N LYS A 197 2.33 -10.17 -26.63
CA LYS A 197 2.98 -10.04 -25.33
C LYS A 197 1.97 -9.49 -24.34
N PHE A 198 1.69 -10.20 -23.26
CA PHE A 198 0.76 -9.71 -22.24
C PHE A 198 1.29 -8.45 -21.54
N PHE A 199 2.61 -8.38 -21.33
CA PHE A 199 3.31 -7.23 -20.78
C PHE A 199 4.40 -6.77 -21.76
N PRO A 200 4.09 -5.91 -22.75
CA PRO A 200 5.03 -5.51 -23.80
C PRO A 200 6.23 -4.73 -23.28
N TYR A 201 6.14 -4.14 -22.08
CA TYR A 201 7.19 -3.31 -21.48
C TYR A 201 8.20 -4.08 -20.61
N LEU A 202 7.99 -5.39 -20.41
CA LEU A 202 8.83 -6.26 -19.56
C LEU A 202 9.73 -7.20 -20.37
N SER A 203 9.81 -7.03 -21.70
CA SER A 203 10.57 -7.90 -22.61
C SER A 203 11.87 -7.29 -23.08
#